data_AF-A0A533U398-F1
#
_entry.id   AF-A0A533U398-F1
#
_cell.length_a   1.000
_cell.length_b   1.000
_cell.length_c   1.000
_cell.angle_alpha   90.00
_cell.angle_beta   90.00
_cell.angle_gamma   90.00
#
_symmetry.space_group_name_H-M   'P 1'
#
loop_
_entity.id
_entity.type
_entity.pdbx_description
1 polymer ?
#
loop_
_entity_poly.entity_id
_entity_poly.type
_entity_poly.pdbx_seq_one_letter_code
_entity_poly.pdbx_strand_id
1 'polypeptide(L)' 'MLKPVYAFLLLMLALSGCSIGQAVQPWEKETLAKPEMTFEGDPLDTKYTEHIYSSKEAASGGAGVGGGGCGCN' A
#
# COMPACT_ATOMS: atom_id res chain seq x y z
N MET A 1 3.74 25.96 35.65
CA MET A 1 2.60 25.44 34.86
C MET A 1 2.76 25.67 33.35
N LEU A 2 3.55 26.65 32.88
CA LEU A 2 3.80 26.87 31.45
C LEU A 2 4.69 25.80 30.76
N LYS A 3 5.70 25.25 31.47
CA LYS A 3 6.62 24.21 30.94
C LYS A 3 5.92 22.95 30.37
N PRO A 4 4.95 22.32 31.06
CA PRO A 4 4.26 21.16 30.49
C PRO A 4 3.37 21.52 29.27
N VAL A 5 2.86 22.75 29.21
CA VAL A 5 2.04 23.22 28.08
C VAL A 5 2.87 23.32 26.80
N TYR A 6 4.10 23.84 26.88
CA TYR A 6 5.01 23.90 25.73
C TYR A 6 5.43 22.50 25.23
N ALA A 7 5.66 21.56 26.15
CA ALA A 7 5.98 20.18 25.78
C ALA A 7 4.83 19.48 25.06
N PHE A 8 3.59 19.71 25.53
CA PHE A 8 2.39 19.16 24.89
C PHE A 8 2.15 19.76 23.50
N LEU A 9 2.37 21.08 23.34
CA LEU A 9 2.24 21.75 22.06
C LEU A 9 3.25 21.24 21.02
N LEU A 10 4.51 21.02 21.43
CA LEU A 10 5.55 20.44 20.58
C LEU A 10 5.20 19.01 20.13
N LEU A 11 4.66 18.21 21.04
CA LEU A 11 4.23 16.84 20.73
C LEU A 11 3.12 16.85 19.68
N MET A 12 2.11 17.70 19.83
CA MET A 12 1.01 17.83 18.87
C MET A 12 1.47 18.27 17.48
N LEU A 13 2.45 19.19 17.41
CA LEU A 13 3.05 19.59 16.13
C LEU A 13 3.78 18.43 15.45
N ALA A 14 4.51 17.61 16.20
CA ALA A 14 5.24 16.46 15.66
C ALA A 14 4.33 15.37 15.08
N LEU A 15 3.11 15.21 15.60
CA LEU A 15 2.14 14.21 15.12
C LEU A 15 1.30 14.69 13.92
N SER A 16 1.36 15.98 13.57
CA SER A 16 0.51 16.55 12.51
C SER A 16 0.92 16.12 11.09
N GLY A 17 2.11 15.54 10.89
CA GLY A 17 2.64 15.21 9.56
C GLY A 17 1.86 14.14 8.78
N CYS A 18 1.06 13.31 9.44
CA CYS A 18 0.39 12.17 8.78
C CYS A 18 -0.86 12.56 7.95
N SER A 19 -1.38 13.78 8.09
CA SER A 19 -2.64 14.19 7.45
C SER A 19 -2.58 15.52 6.68
N ILE A 20 -1.41 16.15 6.58
CA ILE A 20 -1.24 17.47 5.93
C ILE A 20 -1.13 17.34 4.39
N GLY A 21 -0.98 16.13 3.85
CA GLY A 21 -0.98 15.89 2.41
C GLY A 21 -2.38 15.85 1.80
N GLN A 22 -2.54 16.36 0.58
CA GLN A 22 -3.75 16.11 -0.20
C GLN A 22 -3.85 14.61 -0.48
N ALA A 23 -5.01 14.01 -0.20
CA ALA A 23 -5.26 12.64 -0.63
C ALA A 23 -5.16 12.58 -2.16
N VAL A 24 -4.27 11.72 -2.67
CA VAL A 24 -4.08 11.52 -4.11
C VAL A 24 -5.40 11.06 -4.71
N GLN A 25 -5.86 11.79 -5.74
CA GLN A 25 -7.13 11.49 -6.37
C GLN A 25 -7.07 10.13 -7.08
N PRO A 26 -8.19 9.39 -7.19
CA PRO A 26 -8.18 8.05 -7.80
C PRO A 26 -7.55 7.99 -9.19
N TRP A 27 -7.75 9.02 -10.03
CA TRP A 27 -7.20 9.10 -11.39
C TRP A 27 -5.72 9.49 -11.44
N GLU A 28 -5.17 10.10 -10.38
CA GLU A 28 -3.74 10.41 -10.29
C GLU A 28 -2.91 9.15 -10.00
N LYS A 29 -3.55 8.09 -9.48
CA LYS A 29 -2.88 6.81 -9.20
C LYS A 29 -2.38 6.11 -10.45
N GLU A 30 -2.98 6.34 -11.63
CA GLU A 30 -2.51 5.75 -12.89
C GLU A 30 -1.04 6.12 -13.18
N THR A 31 -0.62 7.32 -12.79
CA THR A 31 0.77 7.77 -12.98
C THR A 31 1.75 7.08 -12.01
N LEU A 32 1.26 6.67 -10.84
CA LEU A 32 2.04 6.07 -9.75
C LEU A 32 1.96 4.54 -9.70
N ALA A 33 1.12 3.93 -10.54
CA ALA A 33 0.81 2.51 -10.51
C ALA A 33 1.09 1.86 -11.86
N LYS A 34 2.29 2.12 -12.39
CA LYS A 34 2.68 1.53 -13.68
C LYS A 34 3.00 0.05 -13.51
N PRO A 35 2.70 -0.80 -14.51
CA PRO A 35 2.99 -2.24 -14.45
C PRO A 35 4.48 -2.53 -14.17
N GLU A 36 5.40 -1.72 -14.69
CA GLU A 36 6.84 -1.89 -14.45
C GLU A 36 7.29 -1.58 -13.00
N MET A 37 6.40 -1.05 -12.16
CA MET A 37 6.66 -0.75 -10.75
C MET A 37 6.18 -1.87 -9.82
N THR A 38 5.60 -2.97 -10.35
CA THR A 38 5.22 -4.14 -9.56
C THR A 38 6.45 -4.92 -9.09
N PHE A 39 6.32 -5.62 -7.97
CA PHE A 39 7.38 -6.51 -7.48
C PHE A 39 7.47 -7.78 -8.32
N GLU A 40 6.33 -8.21 -8.86
CA GLU A 40 6.18 -9.32 -9.76
C GLU A 40 6.68 -8.99 -11.17
N GLY A 41 7.27 -9.99 -11.82
CA GLY A 41 7.78 -9.90 -13.18
C GLY A 41 6.69 -10.20 -14.21
N ASP A 42 6.93 -11.22 -15.05
CA ASP A 42 5.95 -11.63 -16.04
C ASP A 42 4.65 -12.11 -15.37
N PRO A 43 3.47 -11.60 -15.79
CA PRO A 43 2.19 -11.94 -15.16
C PRO A 43 1.80 -13.41 -15.38
N LEU A 44 2.18 -14.02 -16.49
CA LEU A 44 1.89 -15.43 -16.78
C LEU A 44 2.73 -16.34 -15.87
N ASP A 45 4.02 -16.02 -15.70
CA ASP A 45 4.91 -16.76 -14.81
C ASP A 45 4.45 -16.68 -13.35
N THR A 46 4.06 -15.47 -12.92
CA THR A 46 3.50 -15.24 -11.58
C THR A 46 2.23 -16.07 -11.36
N LYS A 47 1.29 -16.05 -12.31
CA LYS A 47 0.05 -16.83 -12.22
C LYS A 47 0.30 -18.32 -12.20
N TYR A 48 1.24 -18.80 -13.01
CA TYR A 48 1.61 -20.22 -13.04
C TYR A 48 2.19 -20.67 -11.70
N THR A 49 3.06 -19.85 -11.13
CA THR A 49 3.67 -20.09 -9.81
C THR A 49 2.61 -20.09 -8.70
N GLU A 50 1.71 -19.10 -8.66
CA GLU A 50 0.58 -19.08 -7.73
C GLU A 50 -0.30 -20.33 -7.82
N HIS A 51 -0.59 -20.80 -9.04
CA HIS A 51 -1.36 -22.02 -9.26
C HIS A 51 -0.67 -23.26 -8.67
N ILE A 52 0.66 -23.36 -8.80
CA ILE A 52 1.42 -24.47 -8.20
C ILE A 52 1.34 -24.41 -6.68
N TYR A 53 1.59 -23.25 -6.07
CA TYR A 53 1.59 -23.11 -4.61
C TYR A 53 0.22 -23.38 -4.00
N SER A 54 -0.84 -22.75 -4.53
CA SER A 54 -2.22 -22.99 -4.06
C SER A 54 -2.62 -24.47 -4.15
N SER A 55 -2.23 -25.14 -5.23
CA SER A 55 -2.50 -26.58 -5.41
C SER A 55 -1.74 -27.45 -4.41
N LYS A 56 -0.48 -27.11 -4.12
CA LYS A 56 0.37 -27.89 -3.20
C LYS A 56 -0.02 -27.67 -1.74
N GLU A 57 -0.42 -26.46 -1.40
CA GLU A 57 -0.67 -26.04 -0.02
C GLU A 57 -2.15 -26.14 0.37
N ALA A 58 -3.03 -26.52 -0.58
CA ALA A 58 -4.48 -26.47 -0.44
C ALA A 58 -4.98 -25.10 0.09
N ALA A 59 -4.26 -24.03 -0.29
CA ALA A 59 -4.54 -22.67 0.13
C ALA A 59 -5.52 -22.00 -0.84
N SER A 60 -6.41 -21.17 -0.30
CA SER A 60 -7.37 -20.36 -1.06
C SER A 60 -7.25 -18.90 -0.63
N GLY A 61 -7.36 -17.97 -1.59
CA GLY A 61 -7.25 -16.53 -1.32
C GLY A 61 -6.25 -15.74 -2.19
N GLY A 62 -5.47 -16.40 -3.06
CA GLY A 62 -4.46 -15.76 -3.91
C GLY A 62 -3.24 -15.25 -3.14
N ALA A 63 -2.12 -14.96 -3.82
CA ALA A 63 -0.91 -14.46 -3.15
C ALA A 63 -0.87 -12.92 -3.04
N GLY A 64 -1.76 -12.22 -3.75
CA GLY A 64 -1.73 -10.77 -3.86
C GLY A 64 -2.82 -10.04 -3.06
N VAL A 65 -2.41 -8.99 -2.34
CA VAL A 65 -3.24 -7.78 -2.22
C VAL A 65 -3.04 -7.01 -3.52
N GLY A 66 -4.12 -6.69 -4.24
CA GLY A 66 -4.04 -6.10 -5.59
C GLY A 66 -2.92 -5.07 -5.73
N GLY A 67 -2.00 -5.33 -6.66
CA GLY A 67 -0.93 -4.38 -7.02
C GLY A 67 -1.51 -3.04 -7.43
N GLY A 68 -0.70 -1.98 -7.29
CA GLY A 68 -1.10 -0.58 -7.44
C GLY A 68 -2.22 -0.35 -8.47
N GLY A 69 -3.38 0.11 -7.99
CA GLY A 69 -4.57 0.32 -8.82
C GLY A 69 -5.83 -0.04 -8.02
N CYS A 70 -6.74 0.94 -7.87
CA CYS A 70 -8.02 1.03 -7.14
C CYS A 70 -8.31 0.20 -5.84
N GLY A 71 -7.49 -0.78 -5.45
CA GLY A 71 -7.63 -1.57 -4.22
C GLY A 71 -8.78 -2.57 -4.22
N CYS A 72 -9.42 -2.84 -5.36
CA CYS A 72 -10.46 -3.86 -5.46
C CYS A 72 -9.82 -5.20 -5.85
N ASN A 73 -9.71 -6.10 -4.87
CA ASN A 73 -9.68 -7.55 -5.11
C ASN A 73 -11.10 -7.99 -5.51
#